data_AF-A0A401U418-F1
#
_entry.id   AF-A0A401U418-F1
#
_cell.length_a   1.000
_cell.length_b   1.000
_cell.length_c   1.000
_cell.angle_alpha   90.00
_cell.angle_beta   90.00
_cell.angle_gamma   90.00
#
_symmetry.space_group_name_H-M   'P 1'
#
loop_
_entity.id
_entity.type
_entity.pdbx_description
1 polymer ?
#
loop_
_entity_poly.entity_id
_entity_poly.type
_entity_poly.pdbx_seq_one_letter_code
_entity_poly.pdbx_strand_id
1 'polypeptide(L)'
;IIVEDAKELAFAQGLELVEDQVLVDEVSGLVEWPVVMMGSFEKEFLVIPDEVIRATIRNNQKCFVVRDPKTGKLTNKFVLTANIEAPDGGKTIVAGNERVIRPRLSDAKFFYETDLKTKLEDRLPKFEQIVFHEKLGTQAERIKRIEALAAEIAPLVGADVEKTKR
;
A
#
# COMPACT_ATOMS: atom_id res chain seq x y z
N ILE A 1 -21.12 4.71 12.61
CA ILE A 1 -20.18 4.19 13.63
C ILE A 1 -18.76 4.16 13.08
N ILE A 2 -18.16 3.04 12.61
CA ILE A 2 -16.70 2.99 12.31
C ILE A 2 -16.17 4.19 11.50
N VAL A 3 -16.76 4.49 10.34
CA VAL A 3 -16.33 5.60 9.47
C VAL A 3 -16.54 6.97 10.11
N GLU A 4 -17.65 7.13 10.82
CA GLU A 4 -18.06 8.37 11.46
C GLU A 4 -17.11 8.70 12.62
N ASP A 5 -16.93 7.77 13.55
CA ASP A 5 -16.01 7.90 14.68
C ASP A 5 -14.56 8.11 14.21
N ALA A 6 -14.14 7.40 13.15
CA ALA A 6 -12.82 7.57 12.55
C ALA A 6 -12.62 8.98 11.96
N LYS A 7 -13.65 9.53 11.29
CA LYS A 7 -13.63 10.89 10.75
C LYS A 7 -13.61 11.92 11.87
N GLU A 8 -14.39 11.73 12.93
CA GLU A 8 -14.41 12.63 14.09
C GLU A 8 -13.05 12.66 14.80
N LEU A 9 -12.44 11.49 15.04
CA LEU A 9 -11.11 11.39 15.65
C LEU A 9 -10.02 12.04 14.79
N ALA A 10 -10.08 11.86 13.46
CA ALA A 10 -9.17 12.53 12.54
C ALA A 10 -9.37 14.05 12.57
N PHE A 11 -10.62 14.50 12.47
CA PHE A 11 -10.97 15.92 12.45
C PHE A 11 -10.55 16.63 13.73
N ALA A 12 -10.73 16.01 14.90
CA ALA A 12 -10.30 16.54 16.19
C ALA A 12 -8.78 16.81 16.26
N GLN A 13 -7.98 16.16 15.40
CA GLN A 13 -6.54 16.36 15.27
C GLN A 13 -6.15 17.21 14.03
N GLY A 14 -7.14 17.76 13.32
CA GLY A 14 -6.92 18.50 12.07
C GLY A 14 -6.48 17.61 10.91
N LEU A 15 -6.79 16.31 10.97
CA LEU A 15 -6.45 15.29 9.98
C LEU A 15 -7.70 14.85 9.22
N GLU A 16 -7.49 14.21 8.08
CA GLU A 16 -8.55 13.66 7.24
C GLU A 16 -8.36 12.14 7.10
N LEU A 17 -9.45 11.38 7.30
CA LEU A 17 -9.46 9.94 7.07
C LEU A 17 -9.27 9.64 5.58
N VAL A 18 -8.35 8.74 5.25
CA VAL A 18 -8.27 8.19 3.90
C VAL A 18 -9.34 7.12 3.75
N GLU A 19 -10.43 7.47 3.08
CA GLU A 19 -11.59 6.59 2.92
C GLU A 19 -11.26 5.33 2.09
N ASP A 20 -11.80 4.21 2.53
CA ASP A 20 -11.56 2.90 1.94
C ASP A 20 -12.74 1.97 2.19
N GLN A 21 -13.74 2.02 1.31
CA GLN A 21 -14.99 1.29 1.51
C GLN A 21 -14.77 -0.22 1.67
N VAL A 22 -13.83 -0.80 0.91
CA VAL A 22 -13.52 -2.24 1.00
C VAL A 22 -12.93 -2.59 2.37
N LEU A 23 -12.10 -1.72 2.94
CA LEU A 23 -11.59 -1.92 4.31
C LEU A 23 -12.69 -1.71 5.36
N VAL A 24 -13.61 -0.76 5.14
CA VAL A 24 -14.77 -0.57 6.02
C VAL A 24 -15.64 -1.83 6.07
N ASP A 25 -15.96 -2.41 4.92
CA ASP A 25 -16.77 -3.62 4.85
C ASP A 25 -16.06 -4.79 5.54
N GLU A 26 -14.74 -4.93 5.33
CA GLU A 26 -13.94 -5.95 5.98
C GLU A 26 -13.91 -5.78 7.50
N VAL A 27 -13.60 -4.58 8.01
CA VAL A 27 -13.55 -4.32 9.46
C VAL A 27 -14.94 -4.50 10.09
N SER A 28 -16.00 -4.08 9.40
CA SER A 28 -17.38 -4.27 9.87
C SER A 28 -17.75 -5.75 10.00
N GLY A 29 -17.15 -6.64 9.22
CA GLY A 29 -17.30 -8.08 9.36
C GLY A 29 -16.45 -8.70 10.48
N LEU A 30 -15.49 -7.97 11.05
CA LEU A 30 -14.59 -8.44 12.10
C LEU A 30 -15.03 -8.03 13.52
N VAL A 31 -15.89 -7.03 13.63
CA VAL A 31 -16.29 -6.45 14.91
C VAL A 31 -17.80 -6.36 15.03
N GLU A 32 -18.32 -6.78 16.19
CA GLU A 32 -19.73 -6.69 16.53
C GLU A 32 -20.01 -5.45 17.40
N TRP A 33 -19.01 -5.01 18.17
CA TRP A 33 -19.04 -3.82 19.02
C TRP A 33 -17.85 -2.90 18.72
N PRO A 34 -17.95 -2.07 17.65
CA PRO A 34 -16.83 -1.25 17.21
C PRO A 34 -16.49 -0.15 18.21
N VAL A 35 -15.22 -0.14 18.65
CA VAL A 35 -14.64 0.95 19.44
C VAL A 35 -13.43 1.50 18.68
N VAL A 36 -13.59 2.69 18.10
CA VAL A 36 -12.57 3.30 17.24
C VAL A 36 -11.54 4.05 18.08
N MET A 37 -10.26 3.84 17.76
CA MET A 37 -9.14 4.44 18.47
C MET A 37 -8.08 4.91 17.48
N MET A 38 -7.20 5.82 17.91
CA MET A 38 -6.10 6.31 17.08
C MET A 38 -4.75 6.01 17.72
N GLY A 39 -3.84 5.45 16.92
CA GLY A 39 -2.45 5.24 17.27
C GLY A 39 -1.51 6.02 16.35
N SER A 40 -0.21 5.90 16.63
CA SER A 40 0.88 6.49 15.85
C SER A 40 2.01 5.51 15.61
N PHE A 41 2.76 5.75 14.54
CA PHE A 41 4.06 5.11 14.30
C PHE A 41 5.16 6.16 14.16
N GLU A 42 6.40 5.74 14.08
CA GLU A 42 7.56 6.62 13.98
C GLU A 42 7.56 7.39 12.65
N LYS A 43 7.80 8.71 12.71
CA LYS A 43 7.82 9.58 11.51
C LYS A 43 8.88 9.18 10.48
N GLU A 44 9.91 8.43 10.91
CA GLU A 44 10.96 7.90 10.02
C GLU A 44 10.41 6.99 8.92
N PHE A 45 9.22 6.40 9.10
CA PHE A 45 8.55 5.62 8.06
C PHE A 45 7.89 6.48 6.98
N LEU A 46 7.72 7.78 7.18
CA LEU A 46 7.19 8.68 6.14
C LEU A 46 8.20 8.94 4.99
N VAL A 47 9.38 8.33 5.03
CA VAL A 47 10.36 8.34 3.93
C VAL A 47 9.96 7.42 2.78
N ILE A 48 9.17 6.38 3.05
CA ILE A 48 8.66 5.47 2.03
C ILE A 48 7.32 5.98 1.46
N PRO A 49 6.95 5.61 0.22
CA PRO A 49 5.74 6.13 -0.42
C PRO A 49 4.47 5.83 0.38
N ASP A 50 3.51 6.75 0.30
CA ASP A 50 2.24 6.69 1.01
C ASP A 50 1.47 5.39 0.71
N GLU A 51 1.53 4.90 -0.53
CA GLU A 51 0.91 3.66 -0.97
C GLU A 51 1.50 2.43 -0.25
N VAL A 52 2.81 2.44 0.02
CA VAL A 52 3.49 1.34 0.72
C VAL A 52 3.03 1.32 2.18
N ILE A 53 3.03 2.48 2.85
CA ILE A 53 2.56 2.61 4.24
C ILE A 53 1.10 2.16 4.36
N ARG A 54 0.23 2.67 3.49
CA ARG A 54 -1.19 2.32 3.48
C ARG A 54 -1.38 0.82 3.23
N ALA A 55 -0.70 0.25 2.23
CA ALA A 55 -0.81 -1.17 1.93
C ALA A 55 -0.35 -2.05 3.10
N THR A 56 0.76 -1.71 3.75
CA THR A 56 1.26 -2.45 4.93
C THR A 56 0.28 -2.37 6.10
N ILE A 57 -0.17 -1.17 6.48
CA ILE A 57 -1.08 -0.98 7.61
C ILE A 57 -2.43 -1.66 7.35
N ARG A 58 -2.96 -1.51 6.13
CA ARG A 58 -4.21 -2.16 5.69
C ARG A 58 -4.10 -3.68 5.74
N ASN A 59 -3.09 -4.25 5.07
CA ASN A 59 -3.01 -5.71 4.88
C ASN A 59 -2.62 -6.44 6.16
N ASN A 60 -1.76 -5.85 6.98
CA ASN A 60 -1.26 -6.52 8.18
C ASN A 60 -2.14 -6.28 9.41
N GLN A 61 -2.80 -5.12 9.54
CA GLN A 61 -3.50 -4.73 10.77
C GLN A 61 -4.94 -4.25 10.57
N LYS A 62 -5.44 -4.19 9.33
CA LYS A 62 -6.82 -3.76 9.04
C LYS A 62 -7.15 -2.38 9.60
N CYS A 63 -6.15 -1.51 9.64
CA CYS A 63 -6.26 -0.15 10.14
C CYS A 63 -6.34 0.85 8.98
N PHE A 64 -7.01 1.97 9.23
CA PHE A 64 -7.09 3.08 8.29
C PHE A 64 -5.93 4.05 8.53
N VAL A 65 -5.53 4.75 7.47
CA VAL A 65 -4.52 5.80 7.53
C VAL A 65 -5.18 7.16 7.43
N VAL A 66 -4.51 8.19 7.93
CA VAL A 66 -5.01 9.57 7.87
C VAL A 66 -3.97 10.48 7.23
N ARG A 67 -4.45 11.49 6.51
CA ARG A 67 -3.63 12.47 5.79
C ARG A 67 -3.82 13.86 6.36
N ASP A 68 -2.84 14.71 6.12
CA ASP A 68 -2.97 16.14 6.37
C ASP A 68 -3.76 16.78 5.21
N PRO A 69 -4.94 17.36 5.44
CA PRO A 69 -5.77 17.94 4.38
C PRO A 69 -5.11 19.14 3.67
N LYS A 70 -4.14 19.81 4.30
CA LYS A 70 -3.45 20.96 3.70
C LYS A 70 -2.38 20.54 2.71
N THR A 71 -1.69 19.44 2.99
CA THR A 71 -0.56 18.96 2.17
C THR A 71 -0.93 17.77 1.30
N GLY A 72 -2.04 17.09 1.59
CA GLY A 72 -2.48 15.88 0.93
C GLY A 72 -1.67 14.63 1.29
N LYS A 73 -0.62 14.75 2.12
CA LYS A 73 0.30 13.66 2.46
C LYS A 73 -0.19 12.85 3.65
N LEU A 74 0.13 11.55 3.65
CA LEU A 74 -0.09 10.72 4.84
C LEU A 74 0.68 11.26 6.06
N THR A 75 0.07 11.06 7.21
CA THR A 75 0.69 11.35 8.51
C THR A 75 1.15 10.07 9.19
N ASN A 76 1.86 10.20 10.31
CA ASN A 76 2.30 9.06 11.12
C ASN A 76 1.21 8.52 12.07
N LYS A 77 -0.07 8.73 11.73
CA LYS A 77 -1.24 8.35 12.52
C LYS A 77 -2.07 7.32 11.77
N PHE A 78 -2.70 6.42 12.51
CA PHE A 78 -3.59 5.41 11.97
C PHE A 78 -4.77 5.20 12.91
N VAL A 79 -5.90 4.79 12.33
CA VAL A 79 -7.14 4.49 13.05
C VAL A 79 -7.35 3.00 13.07
N LEU A 80 -7.59 2.46 14.27
CA LEU A 80 -7.87 1.06 14.51
C LEU A 80 -9.26 0.90 15.14
N THR A 81 -9.87 -0.26 14.94
CA THR A 81 -11.19 -0.58 15.54
C THR A 81 -11.03 -1.79 16.44
N ALA A 82 -11.30 -1.62 17.73
CA ALA A 82 -11.37 -2.72 18.68
C ALA A 82 -12.80 -3.27 18.74
N ASN A 83 -12.92 -4.53 19.17
CA ASN A 83 -14.21 -5.19 19.40
C ASN A 83 -14.58 -5.24 20.89
N ILE A 84 -13.98 -4.35 21.71
CA ILE A 84 -14.18 -4.30 23.15
C ILE A 84 -13.96 -2.88 23.66
N GLU A 85 -14.79 -2.46 24.61
CA GLU A 85 -14.54 -1.27 25.40
C GLU A 85 -13.53 -1.59 26.50
N ALA A 86 -12.32 -1.07 26.36
CA ALA A 86 -11.26 -1.34 27.31
C ALA A 86 -11.37 -0.42 28.55
N PRO A 87 -11.23 -0.95 29.77
CA PRO A 87 -11.40 -0.19 31.01
C PRO A 87 -10.36 0.91 31.22
N ASP A 88 -9.23 0.84 30.51
CA ASP A 88 -8.16 1.84 30.51
C ASP A 88 -8.32 2.93 29.42
N GLY A 89 -9.49 2.97 28.76
CA GLY A 89 -9.76 3.88 27.65
C GLY A 89 -9.00 3.49 26.36
N GLY A 90 -8.58 2.24 26.22
CA GLY A 90 -7.95 1.73 25.01
C GLY A 90 -6.43 1.88 24.95
N LYS A 91 -5.79 2.42 26.00
CA LYS A 91 -4.33 2.66 26.05
C LYS A 91 -3.51 1.41 25.74
N THR A 92 -3.85 0.28 26.34
CA THR A 92 -3.16 -1.00 26.14
C THR A 92 -3.35 -1.53 24.72
N ILE A 93 -4.54 -1.34 24.15
CA ILE A 93 -4.87 -1.75 22.78
C ILE A 93 -4.07 -0.92 21.77
N VAL A 94 -4.05 0.41 21.94
CA VAL A 94 -3.28 1.31 21.07
C VAL A 94 -1.80 0.96 21.12
N ALA A 95 -1.20 0.87 22.32
CA ALA A 95 0.21 0.51 22.47
C ALA A 95 0.55 -0.86 21.86
N GLY A 96 -0.36 -1.83 22.00
CA GLY A 96 -0.23 -3.15 21.38
C GLY A 96 -0.19 -3.06 19.85
N ASN A 97 -1.09 -2.28 19.23
CA ASN A 97 -1.14 -2.09 17.78
C ASN A 97 0.08 -1.32 17.26
N GLU A 98 0.51 -0.26 17.95
CA GLU A 98 1.73 0.49 17.59
C GLU A 98 2.96 -0.45 17.58
N ARG A 99 3.08 -1.32 18.59
CA ARG A 99 4.16 -2.31 18.69
C ARG A 99 4.14 -3.33 17.55
N VAL A 100 2.95 -3.68 17.02
CA VAL A 100 2.82 -4.65 15.92
C VAL A 100 3.02 -3.98 14.55
N ILE A 101 2.60 -2.74 14.37
CA ILE A 101 2.79 -1.99 13.10
C ILE A 101 4.27 -1.72 12.84
N ARG A 102 5.03 -1.35 13.88
CA ARG A 102 6.44 -0.97 13.76
C ARG A 102 7.30 -2.00 12.98
N PRO A 103 7.35 -3.30 13.34
CA PRO A 103 8.14 -4.27 12.57
C PRO A 103 7.63 -4.44 11.14
N ARG A 104 6.32 -4.32 10.88
CA ARG A 104 5.75 -4.41 9.52
C ARG A 104 6.19 -3.27 8.62
N LEU A 105 6.20 -2.05 9.15
CA LEU A 105 6.72 -0.88 8.44
C LEU A 105 8.25 -0.94 8.27
N SER A 106 8.97 -1.51 9.24
CA SER A 106 10.40 -1.77 9.12
C SER A 106 10.71 -2.72 7.96
N ASP A 107 9.97 -3.82 7.84
CA ASP A 107 10.10 -4.75 6.72
C ASP A 107 9.78 -4.07 5.38
N ALA A 108 8.66 -3.32 5.33
CA ALA A 108 8.26 -2.59 4.13
C ALA A 108 9.32 -1.57 3.68
N LYS A 109 9.91 -0.84 4.63
CA LYS A 109 11.02 0.09 4.37
C LYS A 109 12.24 -0.64 3.83
N PHE A 110 12.63 -1.75 4.45
CA PHE A 110 13.75 -2.55 3.98
C PHE A 110 13.54 -3.08 2.55
N PHE A 111 12.34 -3.56 2.22
CA PHE A 111 12.01 -4.02 0.87
C PHE A 111 12.06 -2.88 -0.14
N TYR A 112 11.45 -1.73 0.19
CA TYR A 112 11.49 -0.55 -0.67
C TYR A 112 12.92 -0.08 -0.96
N GLU A 113 13.74 0.08 0.08
CA GLU A 113 15.13 0.50 -0.07
C GLU A 113 15.97 -0.54 -0.83
N THR A 114 15.67 -1.83 -0.66
CA THR A 114 16.36 -2.90 -1.39
C THR A 114 15.97 -2.91 -2.86
N ASP A 115 14.69 -2.70 -3.18
CA ASP A 115 14.23 -2.66 -4.56
C ASP A 115 14.76 -1.46 -5.34
N LEU A 116 14.99 -0.33 -4.66
CA LEU A 116 15.64 0.85 -5.26
C LEU A 116 17.11 0.64 -5.64
N LYS A 117 17.79 -0.39 -5.11
CA LYS A 117 19.22 -0.66 -5.41
C LYS A 117 19.45 -1.22 -6.81
N THR A 118 18.42 -1.75 -7.45
CA THR A 118 18.53 -2.36 -8.79
C THR A 118 17.52 -1.70 -9.71
N LYS A 119 18.00 -1.08 -10.79
CA LYS A 119 17.11 -0.46 -11.75
C LYS A 119 16.26 -1.52 -12.44
N LEU A 120 15.10 -1.10 -12.96
CA LEU A 120 14.22 -2.00 -13.69
C LEU A 120 14.89 -2.58 -14.95
N GLU A 121 15.70 -1.77 -15.65
CA GLU A 121 16.48 -2.18 -16.82
C GLU A 121 17.46 -3.33 -16.50
N ASP A 122 18.12 -3.27 -15.34
CA ASP A 122 19.07 -4.30 -14.89
C ASP A 122 18.39 -5.65 -14.59
N ARG A 123 17.06 -5.67 -14.48
CA ARG A 123 16.28 -6.91 -14.29
C ARG A 123 15.95 -7.61 -15.61
N LEU A 124 16.08 -6.94 -16.77
CA LEU A 124 15.74 -7.51 -18.08
C LEU A 124 16.51 -8.81 -18.39
N PRO A 125 17.82 -8.92 -18.15
CA PRO A 125 18.57 -10.13 -18.47
C PRO A 125 18.06 -11.38 -17.74
N LYS A 126 17.42 -11.23 -16.57
CA LYS A 126 16.85 -12.36 -15.83
C LYS A 126 15.72 -13.06 -16.60
N PHE A 127 15.03 -12.37 -17.50
CA PHE A 127 13.96 -12.96 -18.31
C PHE A 127 14.46 -13.96 -19.34
N GLU A 128 15.75 -13.95 -19.68
CA GLU A 128 16.36 -14.97 -20.55
C GLU A 128 16.42 -16.34 -19.87
N GLN A 129 16.40 -16.38 -18.54
CA GLN A 129 16.46 -17.62 -17.77
C GLN A 129 15.08 -18.17 -17.41
N ILE A 130 14.02 -17.39 -17.62
CA ILE A 130 12.65 -17.78 -17.25
C ILE A 130 11.98 -18.38 -18.47
N VAL A 131 11.74 -19.69 -18.45
CA VAL A 131 10.98 -20.39 -19.49
C VAL A 131 9.54 -19.87 -19.50
N PHE A 132 9.10 -19.33 -20.64
CA PHE A 132 7.70 -18.97 -20.84
C PHE A 132 6.90 -20.21 -21.26
N HIS A 133 7.41 -20.95 -22.22
CA HIS A 133 6.81 -22.19 -22.70
C HIS A 133 7.86 -23.01 -23.46
N GLU A 134 7.91 -24.33 -23.25
CA GLU A 134 8.93 -25.22 -23.81
C GLU A 134 9.18 -25.00 -25.31
N LYS A 135 8.12 -24.89 -26.11
CA LYS A 135 8.21 -24.67 -27.57
C LYS A 135 8.32 -23.22 -28.03
N LEU A 136 8.08 -22.25 -27.15
CA LEU A 136 8.04 -20.81 -27.51
C LEU A 136 9.17 -20.01 -26.84
N GLY A 137 10.01 -20.69 -26.07
CA GLY A 137 11.19 -20.16 -25.43
C GLY A 137 10.91 -19.45 -24.11
N THR A 138 11.67 -18.39 -23.89
CA THR A 138 11.84 -17.64 -22.64
C THR A 138 10.91 -16.43 -22.56
N GLN A 139 10.79 -15.85 -21.38
CA GLN A 139 10.07 -14.58 -21.20
C GLN A 139 10.71 -13.45 -22.00
N ALA A 140 12.04 -13.42 -22.10
CA ALA A 140 12.74 -12.43 -22.93
C ALA A 140 12.34 -12.54 -24.40
N GLU A 141 12.27 -13.75 -24.96
CA GLU A 141 11.83 -13.96 -26.34
C GLU A 141 10.37 -13.59 -26.55
N ARG A 142 9.50 -13.86 -25.57
CA ARG A 142 8.11 -13.40 -25.61
C ARG A 142 8.01 -11.88 -25.63
N ILE A 143 8.78 -11.18 -24.79
CA ILE A 143 8.79 -9.71 -24.75
C ILE A 143 9.20 -9.16 -26.11
N LYS A 144 10.30 -9.65 -26.69
CA LYS A 144 10.78 -9.23 -28.03
C LYS A 144 9.70 -9.40 -29.12
N ARG A 145 8.95 -10.51 -29.09
CA ARG A 145 7.84 -10.74 -30.04
C ARG A 145 6.68 -9.75 -29.83
N ILE A 146 6.36 -9.42 -28.57
CA ILE A 146 5.31 -8.44 -28.24
C ILE A 146 5.73 -7.04 -28.69
N GLU A 147 6.98 -6.65 -28.47
CA GLU A 147 7.52 -5.35 -28.88
C GLU A 147 7.47 -5.18 -30.41
N ALA A 148 7.88 -6.22 -31.16
CA ALA A 148 7.78 -6.23 -32.62
C ALA A 148 6.32 -6.10 -33.09
N LEU A 149 5.42 -6.91 -32.55
CA LEU A 149 4.00 -6.85 -32.91
C LEU A 149 3.37 -5.50 -32.55
N ALA A 150 3.72 -4.93 -31.39
CA ALA A 150 3.22 -3.61 -30.99
C ALA A 150 3.71 -2.51 -31.95
N ALA A 151 4.97 -2.57 -32.41
CA ALA A 151 5.52 -1.64 -33.40
C ALA A 151 4.80 -1.73 -34.75
N GLU A 152 4.38 -2.93 -35.18
CA GLU A 152 3.59 -3.11 -36.40
C GLU A 152 2.15 -2.57 -36.28
N ILE A 153 1.53 -2.72 -35.10
CA ILE A 153 0.14 -2.29 -34.86
C ILE A 153 0.04 -0.78 -34.64
N ALA A 154 1.02 -0.15 -33.98
CA ALA A 154 0.95 1.26 -33.57
C ALA A 154 0.58 2.24 -34.72
N PRO A 155 1.17 2.15 -35.93
CA PRO A 155 0.77 3.00 -37.06
C PRO A 155 -0.67 2.81 -37.51
N LEU A 156 -1.22 1.59 -37.40
CA LEU A 156 -2.58 1.26 -37.85
C LEU A 156 -3.65 1.90 -36.98
N VAL A 157 -3.31 2.23 -35.74
CA VAL A 157 -4.22 2.83 -34.75
C VAL A 157 -3.86 4.30 -34.44
N GLY A 158 -2.89 4.87 -35.15
CA GLY A 158 -2.40 6.23 -34.91
C GLY A 158 -1.65 6.42 -33.59
N ALA A 159 -1.08 5.36 -33.03
CA ALA A 159 -0.25 5.41 -31.84
C ALA A 159 1.23 5.68 -32.17
N ASP A 160 1.95 6.20 -31.18
CA ASP A 160 3.39 6.49 -31.28
C ASP A 160 4.22 5.20 -31.23
N VAL A 161 4.96 4.92 -32.30
CA VAL A 161 5.82 3.73 -32.44
C VAL A 161 6.97 3.74 -31.44
N GLU A 162 7.50 4.90 -31.04
CA GLU A 162 8.62 4.91 -30.09
C GLU A 162 8.20 4.45 -28.70
N LYS A 163 6.90 4.58 -28.36
CA LYS A 163 6.35 4.07 -27.09
C LYS A 163 6.15 2.55 -27.06
N THR A 164 6.35 1.85 -28.17
CA THR A 164 6.25 0.38 -28.22
C THR A 164 7.56 -0.29 -27.79
N LYS A 165 8.64 0.47 -27.70
CA LYS A 165 9.96 0.01 -27.23
C LYS A 165 10.07 0.29 -25.73
N ARG A 166 10.63 -0.66 -24.97
CA ARG A 166 11.02 -0.45 -23.58
C ARG A 166 12.46 0.01 -23.45
#